data_AF-A0A2X2Y2U1-F1
#
_entry.id   AF-A0A2X2Y2U1-F1
#
_cell.length_a   1.000
_cell.length_b   1.000
_cell.length_c   1.000
_cell.angle_alpha   90.00
_cell.angle_beta   90.00
_cell.angle_gamma   90.00
#
_symmetry.space_group_name_H-M   'P 1'
#
loop_
_entity.id
_entity.type
_entity.pdbx_description
1 polymer ?
#
loop_
_entity_poly.entity_id
_entity_poly.type
_entity_poly.pdbx_seq_one_letter_code
_entity_poly.pdbx_strand_id
1 'polypeptide(L)'
;MSKFEQDYFNLLINNYGFYVEDLKGEQDKELWIALKTVKDDGKYAVIISKSYEEEENLKIAEDYLKSLGKSYSLHNIILYKSYDRDEKKDEDFSIDENCHRVIVDVQKREVLKSDRSSEPLAKILEFLLKKKEEPKVPWYKKLRCGKVTGILIGLNILAFLVCLIVATALGAGFFRNIVEMNPQILYWMGAKHNNAIIFHGEYYRLVTSMFLHGGIVHLLFNMYALYILGDFIERIYGAKKYLAIYFVSGIVASIFSLYFSPVMGVGASGAIFGLLGAALVFAYNEKDRIGKALVTNIIVIILLNVFIGLSMSNIDISAHFGGFIAGAILGLFFHNYKIIRK
;
A
#
# COMPACT_ATOMS: atom_id res chain seq x y z
N MET A 1 17.96 -16.12 13.91
CA MET A 1 17.00 -15.17 14.54
C MET A 1 15.55 -15.70 14.54
N SER A 2 14.82 -15.64 15.67
CA SER A 2 13.39 -16.04 15.80
C SER A 2 12.41 -15.01 15.20
N LYS A 3 11.17 -15.41 14.89
CA LYS A 3 10.12 -14.48 14.37
C LYS A 3 9.88 -13.30 15.33
N PHE A 4 9.92 -13.56 16.64
CA PHE A 4 9.75 -12.53 17.66
C PHE A 4 10.91 -11.52 17.65
N GLU A 5 12.16 -12.01 17.59
CA GLU A 5 13.34 -11.15 17.46
C GLU A 5 13.29 -10.29 16.20
N GLN A 6 12.91 -10.88 15.06
CA GLN A 6 12.75 -10.17 13.80
C GLN A 6 11.69 -9.07 13.90
N ASP A 7 10.51 -9.39 14.44
CA ASP A 7 9.42 -8.42 14.60
C ASP A 7 9.84 -7.27 15.53
N TYR A 8 10.57 -7.57 16.60
CA TYR A 8 11.06 -6.57 17.56
C TYR A 8 12.12 -5.65 16.95
N PHE A 9 13.17 -6.20 16.34
CA PHE A 9 14.22 -5.40 15.72
C PHE A 9 13.71 -4.59 14.52
N ASN A 10 12.82 -5.15 13.70
CA ASN A 10 12.18 -4.37 12.64
C ASN A 10 11.41 -3.17 13.19
N LEU A 11 10.77 -3.31 14.35
CA LEU A 11 10.06 -2.22 14.98
C LEU A 11 11.04 -1.14 15.48
N LEU A 12 12.18 -1.53 16.08
CA LEU A 12 13.25 -0.61 16.48
C LEU A 12 13.87 0.14 15.28
N ILE A 13 14.19 -0.57 14.20
CA ILE A 13 14.77 0.03 12.99
C ILE A 13 13.81 1.04 12.37
N ASN A 14 12.58 0.60 12.09
CA ASN A 14 11.63 1.38 11.30
C ASN A 14 11.07 2.60 12.04
N ASN A 15 11.04 2.58 13.38
CA ASN A 15 10.35 3.61 14.16
C ASN A 15 11.26 4.36 15.14
N TYR A 16 12.40 3.79 15.53
CA TYR A 16 13.22 4.33 16.61
C TYR A 16 14.68 4.65 16.21
N GLY A 17 15.03 4.45 14.94
CA GLY A 17 16.34 4.84 14.39
C GLY A 17 17.49 3.94 14.80
N PHE A 18 17.20 2.66 15.07
CA PHE A 18 18.21 1.65 15.29
C PHE A 18 18.72 1.09 13.95
N TYR A 19 19.93 0.56 13.98
CA TYR A 19 20.45 -0.37 12.98
C TYR A 19 20.87 -1.66 13.68
N VAL A 20 21.03 -2.77 12.94
CA VAL A 20 21.35 -4.07 13.53
C VAL A 20 22.65 -4.59 12.94
N GLU A 21 23.51 -5.14 13.79
CA GLU A 21 24.76 -5.82 13.42
C GLU A 21 24.76 -7.26 13.94
N ASP A 22 25.50 -8.12 13.24
CA ASP A 22 25.76 -9.51 13.62
C ASP A 22 27.08 -9.59 14.39
N LEU A 23 27.00 -9.98 15.66
CA LEU A 23 28.15 -10.26 16.51
C LEU A 23 28.51 -11.74 16.33
N LYS A 24 29.30 -12.02 15.30
CA LYS A 24 29.83 -13.36 15.05
C LYS A 24 30.73 -13.79 16.22
N GLY A 25 30.22 -14.64 17.10
CA GLY A 25 31.03 -15.26 18.16
C GLY A 25 31.98 -16.33 17.61
N GLU A 26 32.98 -16.74 18.39
CA GLU A 26 34.01 -17.74 18.03
C GLU A 26 33.48 -19.18 17.78
N GLN A 27 32.16 -19.40 17.72
CA GLN A 27 31.54 -20.74 17.57
C GLN A 27 30.25 -20.75 16.73
N ASP A 28 30.20 -20.03 15.60
CA ASP A 28 29.07 -20.08 14.65
C ASP A 28 27.70 -19.67 15.26
N LYS A 29 27.72 -18.98 16.41
CA LYS A 29 26.54 -18.55 17.15
C LYS A 29 26.10 -17.17 16.64
N GLU A 30 24.90 -17.10 16.07
CA GLU A 30 24.28 -15.85 15.61
C GLU A 30 23.76 -15.02 16.81
N LEU A 31 24.55 -14.04 17.29
CA LEU A 31 24.07 -13.03 18.22
C LEU A 31 23.90 -11.70 17.48
N TRP A 32 22.72 -11.11 17.57
CA TRP A 32 22.41 -9.86 16.89
C TRP A 32 22.27 -8.73 17.90
N ILE A 33 22.85 -7.58 17.58
CA ILE A 33 22.80 -6.36 18.39
C ILE A 33 22.13 -5.23 17.62
N ALA A 34 21.09 -4.64 18.21
CA ALA A 34 20.48 -3.42 17.70
C ALA A 34 21.16 -2.21 18.34
N LEU A 35 21.67 -1.29 17.54
CA LEU A 35 22.45 -0.12 17.97
C LEU A 35 21.76 1.17 17.55
N LYS A 36 21.83 2.16 18.42
CA LYS A 36 21.43 3.54 18.14
C LYS A 36 22.47 4.49 18.71
N THR A 37 22.93 5.44 17.90
CA THR A 37 23.81 6.52 18.37
C THR A 37 22.98 7.55 19.12
N VAL A 38 23.42 7.90 20.33
CA VAL A 38 22.82 8.94 21.18
C VAL A 38 23.74 10.16 21.27
N LYS A 39 23.40 11.14 22.13
CA LYS A 39 24.24 12.33 22.32
C LYS A 39 25.66 11.94 22.76
N ASP A 40 26.62 12.78 22.40
CA ASP A 40 28.06 12.59 22.68
C ASP A 40 28.64 11.29 22.08
N ASP A 41 28.06 10.85 20.95
CA ASP A 41 28.46 9.65 20.22
C ASP A 41 28.34 8.35 21.04
N GLY A 42 27.56 8.37 22.13
CA GLY A 42 27.26 7.19 22.92
C GLY A 42 26.44 6.15 22.17
N LYS A 43 26.48 4.90 22.61
CA LYS A 43 25.76 3.77 22.00
C LYS A 43 24.67 3.24 22.91
N TYR A 44 23.42 3.30 22.42
CA TYR A 44 22.29 2.63 23.04
C TYR A 44 22.08 1.29 22.32
N ALA A 45 22.32 0.20 23.03
CA ALA A 45 22.41 -1.14 22.46
C ALA A 45 21.33 -2.06 23.04
N VAL A 46 20.78 -2.93 22.20
CA VAL A 46 19.78 -3.92 22.62
C VAL A 46 20.15 -5.28 22.04
N ILE A 47 20.21 -6.29 22.90
CA ILE A 47 20.33 -7.70 22.51
C ILE A 47 19.14 -8.48 23.04
N ILE A 48 18.88 -9.63 22.44
CA ILE A 48 17.86 -10.57 22.91
C ILE A 48 18.57 -11.89 23.21
N SER A 49 18.43 -12.37 24.44
CA SER A 49 19.04 -13.61 24.91
C SER A 49 17.97 -14.57 25.41
N LYS A 50 18.21 -15.87 25.28
CA LYS A 50 17.46 -16.86 26.05
C LYS A 50 18.03 -16.88 27.48
N SER A 51 17.21 -17.25 28.45
CA SER A 51 17.58 -17.37 29.87
C SER A 51 18.93 -18.09 30.09
N TYR A 52 19.13 -19.25 29.45
CA TYR A 52 20.33 -20.06 29.60
C TYR A 52 21.56 -19.57 28.79
N GLU A 53 21.40 -18.57 27.92
CA GLU A 53 22.48 -17.98 27.10
C GLU A 53 22.83 -16.56 27.57
N GLU A 54 22.18 -16.06 28.64
CA GLU A 54 22.22 -14.67 29.08
C GLU A 54 23.65 -14.17 29.36
N GLU A 55 24.39 -14.88 30.21
CA GLU A 55 25.72 -14.44 30.67
C GLU A 55 26.73 -14.40 29.52
N GLU A 56 26.70 -15.40 28.65
CA GLU A 56 27.57 -15.50 27.49
C GLU A 56 27.27 -14.38 26.48
N ASN A 57 26.00 -14.19 26.12
CA ASN A 57 25.60 -13.18 25.14
C ASN A 57 25.85 -11.76 25.66
N LEU A 58 25.64 -11.53 26.97
CA LEU A 58 25.93 -10.24 27.60
C LEU A 58 27.42 -9.92 27.49
N LYS A 59 28.29 -10.88 27.79
CA LYS A 59 29.75 -10.71 27.68
C LYS A 59 30.19 -10.39 26.26
N ILE A 60 29.71 -11.14 25.26
CA ILE A 60 30.04 -10.90 23.84
C ILE A 60 29.64 -9.48 23.41
N ALA A 61 28.43 -9.05 23.77
CA ALA A 61 27.94 -7.72 23.42
C ALA A 61 28.71 -6.61 24.14
N GLU A 62 29.08 -6.83 25.41
CA GLU A 62 29.84 -5.88 26.20
C GLU A 62 31.28 -5.73 25.68
N ASP A 63 31.97 -6.82 25.37
CA ASP A 63 33.31 -6.81 24.76
C ASP A 63 33.30 -6.07 23.42
N TYR A 64 32.28 -6.31 22.59
CA TYR A 64 32.07 -5.56 21.35
C TYR A 64 31.87 -4.06 21.61
N LEU A 65 30.98 -3.67 22.53
CA LEU A 65 30.71 -2.26 22.82
C LEU A 65 31.93 -1.54 23.41
N LYS A 66 32.70 -2.21 24.30
CA LYS A 66 33.96 -1.72 24.83
C LYS A 66 34.99 -1.49 23.73
N SER A 67 35.05 -2.37 22.72
CA SER A 67 35.97 -2.24 21.58
C SER A 67 35.71 -0.97 20.74
N LEU A 68 34.50 -0.41 20.79
CA LEU A 68 34.15 0.83 20.08
C LEU A 68 34.75 2.08 20.75
N GLY A 69 35.24 1.99 21.99
CA GLY A 69 35.86 3.10 22.72
C GLY A 69 34.89 4.25 23.04
N LYS A 70 33.58 3.97 23.10
CA LYS A 70 32.50 4.95 23.32
C LYS A 70 31.74 4.62 24.59
N SER A 71 31.06 5.61 25.18
CA SER A 71 30.08 5.33 26.23
C SER A 71 28.94 4.48 25.67
N TYR A 72 28.41 3.56 26.46
CA TYR A 72 27.33 2.69 26.02
C TYR A 72 26.33 2.42 27.14
N SER A 73 25.12 2.04 26.72
CA SER A 73 24.08 1.48 27.58
C SER A 73 23.52 0.26 26.87
N LEU A 74 23.76 -0.92 27.44
CA LEU A 74 23.41 -2.22 26.89
C LEU A 74 22.15 -2.74 27.58
N HIS A 75 21.13 -3.06 26.80
CA HIS A 75 19.86 -3.60 27.28
C HIS A 75 19.70 -5.05 26.79
N ASN A 76 19.71 -6.01 27.71
CA ASN A 76 19.49 -7.42 27.40
C ASN A 76 18.04 -7.81 27.68
N ILE A 77 17.32 -8.21 26.62
CA ILE A 77 15.97 -8.76 26.71
C ILE A 77 16.07 -10.27 26.87
N ILE A 78 15.68 -10.77 28.03
CA ILE A 78 15.82 -12.17 28.41
C ILE A 78 14.49 -12.89 28.22
N LEU A 79 14.47 -13.86 27.31
CA LEU A 79 13.31 -14.68 27.00
C LEU A 79 13.25 -15.90 27.92
N TYR A 80 12.30 -15.93 28.85
CA TYR A 80 12.04 -17.06 29.74
C TYR A 80 11.06 -18.06 29.11
N LYS A 81 11.34 -19.35 29.32
CA LYS A 81 10.40 -20.44 29.07
C LYS A 81 9.98 -21.10 30.39
N SER A 82 8.80 -21.69 30.41
CA SER A 82 8.09 -22.17 31.60
C SER A 82 8.82 -23.14 32.55
N TYR A 83 9.96 -23.70 32.13
CA TYR A 83 10.75 -24.67 32.90
C TYR A 83 11.82 -24.00 33.80
N ASP A 84 12.15 -22.73 33.57
CA ASP A 84 13.15 -21.97 34.34
C ASP A 84 12.54 -21.18 35.52
N ARG A 85 11.34 -21.58 35.97
CA ARG A 85 10.49 -20.74 36.83
C ARG A 85 10.93 -20.63 38.30
N ASP A 86 11.77 -21.55 38.78
CA ASP A 86 11.95 -21.75 40.21
C ASP A 86 13.27 -21.19 40.80
N GLU A 87 14.22 -20.70 40.00
CA GLU A 87 15.55 -20.32 40.54
C GLU A 87 15.85 -18.81 40.66
N LYS A 88 15.12 -17.90 39.99
CA LYS A 88 15.56 -16.48 39.89
C LYS A 88 14.48 -15.41 40.14
N LYS A 89 13.54 -15.66 41.06
CA LYS A 89 12.53 -14.65 41.45
C LYS A 89 13.07 -13.54 42.37
N ASP A 90 14.09 -13.84 43.17
CA ASP A 90 14.54 -12.97 44.27
C ASP A 90 16.02 -12.56 44.21
N GLU A 91 16.72 -12.78 43.09
CA GLU A 91 18.05 -12.18 42.94
C GLU A 91 17.92 -10.66 42.77
N ASP A 92 18.53 -9.93 43.70
CA ASP A 92 18.84 -8.52 43.54
C ASP A 92 19.87 -8.44 42.42
N PHE A 93 19.40 -8.21 41.20
CA PHE A 93 20.23 -8.08 40.01
C PHE A 93 21.08 -6.81 40.14
N SER A 94 22.21 -6.91 40.82
CA SER A 94 23.11 -5.78 41.01
C SER A 94 23.70 -5.33 39.67
N ILE A 95 23.73 -4.01 39.57
CA ILE A 95 23.79 -3.18 38.39
C ILE A 95 25.26 -2.97 38.02
N ASP A 96 25.70 -3.53 36.91
CA ASP A 96 26.75 -2.85 36.15
C ASP A 96 26.11 -1.58 35.58
N GLU A 97 26.70 -0.40 35.83
CA GLU A 97 26.08 0.91 35.56
C GLU A 97 25.56 1.05 34.13
N ASN A 98 26.15 0.32 33.19
CA ASN A 98 25.84 0.40 31.77
C ASN A 98 25.03 -0.80 31.24
N CYS A 99 24.74 -1.82 32.05
CA CYS A 99 24.08 -3.04 31.60
C CYS A 99 22.73 -3.23 32.29
N HIS A 100 21.65 -3.18 31.50
CA HIS A 100 20.27 -3.26 31.96
C HIS A 100 19.60 -4.53 31.43
N ARG A 101 18.61 -5.02 32.18
CA ARG A 101 17.89 -6.26 31.84
C ARG A 101 16.38 -6.02 31.72
N VAL A 102 15.74 -6.75 30.80
CA VAL A 102 14.28 -6.85 30.65
C VAL A 102 13.90 -8.31 30.58
N ILE A 103 13.10 -8.78 31.52
CA ILE A 103 12.68 -10.17 31.62
C ILE A 103 11.30 -10.33 30.99
N VAL A 104 11.18 -11.29 30.07
CA VAL A 104 9.98 -11.51 29.27
C VAL A 104 9.53 -12.95 29.36
N ASP A 105 8.26 -13.16 29.73
CA ASP A 105 7.60 -14.46 29.57
C ASP A 105 6.91 -14.51 28.21
N VAL A 106 7.52 -15.24 27.28
CA VAL A 106 7.03 -15.35 25.90
C VAL A 106 5.72 -16.16 25.84
N GLN A 107 5.50 -17.10 26.77
CA GLN A 107 4.28 -17.92 26.79
C GLN A 107 3.08 -17.14 27.33
N LYS A 108 3.28 -16.43 28.43
CA LYS A 108 2.24 -15.54 29.00
C LYS A 108 2.08 -14.23 28.25
N ARG A 109 3.04 -13.89 27.38
CA ARG A 109 3.09 -12.66 26.60
C ARG A 109 3.09 -11.42 27.48
N GLU A 110 3.94 -11.43 28.49
CA GLU A 110 4.09 -10.31 29.43
C GLU A 110 5.57 -10.01 29.73
N VAL A 111 5.84 -8.74 30.03
CA VAL A 111 7.11 -8.33 30.64
C VAL A 111 6.99 -8.57 32.14
N LEU A 112 7.89 -9.39 32.69
CA LEU A 112 7.87 -9.73 34.12
C LEU A 112 8.59 -8.67 34.96
N LYS A 113 9.73 -8.17 34.48
CA LYS A 113 10.59 -7.22 35.20
C LYS A 113 11.39 -6.39 34.19
N SER A 114 11.59 -5.10 34.47
CA SER A 114 12.46 -4.24 33.68
C SER A 114 13.10 -3.19 34.58
N ASP A 115 14.36 -2.87 34.33
CA ASP A 115 15.01 -1.70 34.94
C ASP A 115 14.40 -0.39 34.41
N ARG A 116 14.48 0.70 35.20
CA ARG A 116 14.00 2.05 34.84
C ARG A 116 14.61 2.53 33.52
N SER A 117 15.90 2.29 33.30
CA SER A 117 16.59 2.65 32.05
C SER A 117 16.04 1.91 30.83
N SER A 118 15.39 0.76 31.04
CA SER A 118 14.80 -0.07 29.99
C SER A 118 13.29 0.13 29.80
N GLU A 119 12.65 1.02 30.57
CA GLU A 119 11.18 1.23 30.54
C GLU A 119 10.63 1.52 29.13
N PRO A 120 11.29 2.34 28.27
CA PRO A 120 10.81 2.58 26.91
C PRO A 120 10.80 1.31 26.05
N LEU A 121 11.85 0.49 26.16
CA LEU A 121 11.96 -0.79 25.44
C LEU A 121 10.92 -1.80 25.94
N ALA A 122 10.70 -1.85 27.26
CA ALA A 122 9.69 -2.71 27.86
C ALA A 122 8.28 -2.38 27.32
N LYS A 123 7.93 -1.10 27.19
CA LYS A 123 6.63 -0.67 26.62
C LYS A 123 6.46 -1.08 25.16
N ILE A 124 7.52 -0.95 24.35
CA ILE A 124 7.54 -1.41 22.96
C ILE A 124 7.30 -2.92 22.90
N LEU A 125 7.98 -3.66 23.78
CA LEU A 125 7.90 -5.10 23.84
C LEU A 125 6.52 -5.58 24.31
N GLU A 126 5.92 -4.93 25.31
CA GLU A 126 4.54 -5.16 25.71
C GLU A 126 3.55 -4.96 24.56
N PHE A 127 3.74 -3.90 23.76
CA PHE A 127 2.89 -3.65 22.58
C PHE A 127 2.97 -4.81 21.59
N LEU A 128 4.18 -5.33 21.33
CA LEU A 128 4.39 -6.48 20.45
C LEU A 128 3.80 -7.77 21.02
N LEU A 129 3.93 -8.02 22.32
CA LEU A 129 3.38 -9.20 22.99
C LEU A 129 1.84 -9.19 23.02
N LYS A 130 1.24 -8.02 23.23
CA LYS A 130 -0.22 -7.81 23.23
C LYS A 130 -0.83 -7.79 21.84
N LYS A 131 -0.03 -7.65 20.78
CA LYS A 131 -0.48 -7.74 19.39
C LYS A 131 -1.02 -9.15 19.12
N LYS A 132 -2.33 -9.32 19.27
CA LYS A 132 -3.03 -10.55 18.85
C LYS A 132 -2.68 -10.80 17.38
N GLU A 133 -2.28 -12.03 17.05
CA GLU A 133 -2.28 -12.44 15.65
C GLU A 133 -3.70 -12.23 15.15
N GLU A 134 -3.91 -11.24 14.26
CA GLU A 134 -5.23 -11.00 13.71
C GLU A 134 -5.71 -12.31 13.06
N PRO A 135 -6.93 -12.78 13.36
CA PRO A 135 -7.44 -13.99 12.73
C PRO A 135 -7.30 -13.84 11.22
N LYS A 136 -6.74 -14.84 10.53
CA LYS A 136 -6.60 -14.86 9.07
C LYS A 136 -7.99 -14.73 8.44
N VAL A 137 -8.43 -13.50 8.20
CA VAL A 137 -9.70 -13.22 7.53
C VAL A 137 -9.63 -13.86 6.15
N PRO A 138 -10.56 -14.78 5.80
CA PRO A 138 -10.56 -15.41 4.48
C PRO A 138 -10.47 -14.35 3.38
N TRP A 139 -9.64 -14.60 2.36
CA TRP A 139 -9.31 -13.58 1.34
C TRP A 139 -10.58 -12.99 0.68
N TYR A 140 -11.63 -13.80 0.50
CA TYR A 140 -12.91 -13.35 -0.06
C TYR A 140 -13.68 -12.39 0.87
N LYS A 141 -13.51 -12.46 2.19
CA LYS A 141 -14.07 -11.49 3.14
C LYS A 141 -13.29 -10.16 3.15
N LYS A 142 -12.05 -10.17 2.65
CA LYS A 142 -11.28 -8.95 2.37
C LYS A 142 -11.66 -8.29 1.05
N LEU A 143 -12.35 -8.99 0.14
CA LEU A 143 -12.88 -8.44 -1.12
C LEU A 143 -14.12 -7.54 -0.90
N ARG A 144 -14.01 -6.56 -0.01
CA ARG A 144 -15.05 -5.55 0.16
C ARG A 144 -14.71 -4.38 -0.76
N CYS A 145 -15.35 -4.37 -1.93
CA CYS A 145 -15.39 -3.22 -2.81
C CYS A 145 -16.37 -2.18 -2.25
N GLY A 146 -16.03 -0.89 -2.37
CA GLY A 146 -16.96 0.20 -2.14
C GLY A 146 -18.25 0.00 -2.94
N LYS A 147 -19.39 0.39 -2.38
CA LYS A 147 -20.70 0.11 -2.98
C LYS A 147 -20.81 0.76 -4.36
N VAL A 148 -20.34 1.99 -4.50
CA VAL A 148 -20.38 2.72 -5.76
C VAL A 148 -19.41 2.11 -6.78
N THR A 149 -18.21 1.78 -6.32
CA THR A 149 -17.19 1.13 -7.16
C THR A 149 -17.72 -0.19 -7.74
N GLY A 150 -18.37 -1.01 -6.91
CA GLY A 150 -19.01 -2.25 -7.35
C GLY A 150 -20.12 -2.03 -8.38
N ILE A 151 -20.94 -0.98 -8.22
CA ILE A 151 -21.97 -0.59 -9.19
C ILE A 151 -21.33 -0.18 -10.52
N LEU A 152 -20.30 0.66 -10.51
CA LEU A 152 -19.61 1.09 -11.73
C LEU A 152 -18.98 -0.10 -12.46
N ILE A 153 -18.34 -1.04 -11.74
CA ILE A 153 -17.82 -2.28 -12.32
C ILE A 153 -18.96 -3.08 -12.99
N GLY A 154 -20.08 -3.25 -12.27
CA GLY A 154 -21.26 -3.93 -12.80
C GLY A 154 -21.81 -3.29 -14.08
N LEU A 155 -21.87 -1.96 -14.13
CA LEU A 155 -22.33 -1.22 -15.32
C LEU A 155 -21.40 -1.42 -16.52
N ASN A 156 -20.08 -1.41 -16.32
CA ASN A 156 -19.11 -1.66 -17.39
C ASN A 156 -19.21 -3.10 -17.92
N ILE A 157 -19.36 -4.09 -17.03
CA ILE A 157 -19.57 -5.49 -17.42
C ILE A 157 -20.89 -5.63 -18.18
N LEU A 158 -21.97 -5.03 -17.68
CA LEU A 158 -23.28 -5.05 -18.35
C LEU A 158 -23.20 -4.43 -19.75
N ALA A 159 -22.58 -3.27 -19.90
CA ALA A 159 -22.39 -2.62 -21.20
C ALA A 159 -21.62 -3.52 -22.18
N PHE A 160 -20.57 -4.20 -21.70
CA PHE A 160 -19.81 -5.15 -22.52
C PHE A 160 -20.67 -6.36 -22.94
N LEU A 161 -21.48 -6.92 -22.04
CA LEU A 161 -22.41 -8.00 -22.37
C LEU A 161 -23.47 -7.56 -23.38
N VAL A 162 -23.99 -6.34 -23.27
CA VAL A 162 -24.94 -5.78 -24.25
C VAL A 162 -24.27 -5.66 -25.63
N CYS A 163 -23.02 -5.21 -25.72
CA CYS A 163 -22.27 -5.21 -26.98
C CYS A 163 -22.19 -6.61 -27.60
N LEU A 164 -21.95 -7.64 -26.78
CA LEU A 164 -21.92 -9.04 -27.27
C LEU A 164 -23.29 -9.47 -27.81
N ILE A 165 -24.37 -9.18 -27.09
CA ILE A 165 -25.74 -9.51 -27.52
C ILE A 165 -26.06 -8.83 -28.86
N VAL A 166 -25.76 -7.54 -28.98
CA VAL A 166 -25.98 -6.76 -30.21
C VAL A 166 -25.15 -7.32 -31.36
N ALA A 167 -23.89 -7.68 -31.12
CA ALA A 167 -23.04 -8.30 -32.13
C ALA A 167 -23.62 -9.64 -32.64
N THR A 168 -24.23 -10.41 -31.75
CA THR A 168 -24.94 -11.66 -32.10
C THR A 168 -26.17 -11.37 -32.97
N ALA A 169 -27.03 -10.47 -32.51
CA ALA A 169 -28.31 -10.17 -33.12
C ALA A 169 -28.16 -9.60 -34.54
N LEU A 170 -27.09 -8.86 -34.79
CA LEU A 170 -26.81 -8.24 -36.08
C LEU A 170 -25.95 -9.11 -37.01
N GLY A 171 -25.58 -10.33 -36.60
CA GLY A 171 -24.73 -11.22 -37.40
C GLY A 171 -23.34 -10.65 -37.70
N ALA A 172 -22.91 -9.62 -36.97
CA ALA A 172 -21.71 -8.83 -37.26
C ALA A 172 -20.41 -9.48 -36.73
N GLY A 173 -20.52 -10.64 -36.07
CA GLY A 173 -19.42 -11.27 -35.33
C GLY A 173 -19.05 -10.47 -34.08
N PHE A 174 -18.85 -11.16 -32.96
CA PHE A 174 -18.50 -10.53 -31.68
C PHE A 174 -17.12 -9.87 -31.71
N PHE A 175 -16.17 -10.62 -32.24
CA PHE A 175 -14.77 -10.30 -32.15
C PHE A 175 -14.14 -10.28 -33.54
N ARG A 176 -13.23 -9.33 -33.76
CA ARG A 176 -12.33 -9.36 -34.93
C ARG A 176 -11.38 -10.57 -34.85
N ASN A 177 -11.01 -10.93 -33.63
CA ASN A 177 -10.12 -12.02 -33.24
C ASN A 177 -10.40 -12.33 -31.76
N ILE A 178 -10.06 -13.50 -31.22
CA ILE A 178 -10.56 -14.07 -29.93
C ILE A 178 -10.66 -13.10 -28.72
N VAL A 179 -9.93 -11.98 -28.74
CA VAL A 179 -9.84 -11.00 -27.64
C VAL A 179 -10.41 -9.60 -27.96
N GLU A 180 -10.56 -9.20 -29.23
CA GLU A 180 -10.86 -7.81 -29.65
C GLU A 180 -12.28 -7.64 -30.18
N MET A 181 -13.06 -6.74 -29.59
CA MET A 181 -14.45 -6.43 -29.97
C MET A 181 -14.51 -5.78 -31.36
N ASN A 182 -15.54 -6.11 -32.15
CA ASN A 182 -15.77 -5.48 -33.45
C ASN A 182 -15.94 -3.95 -33.31
N PRO A 183 -15.09 -3.11 -33.96
CA PRO A 183 -15.19 -1.65 -33.87
C PRO A 183 -16.52 -1.06 -34.34
N GLN A 184 -17.21 -1.73 -35.28
CA GLN A 184 -18.52 -1.29 -35.76
C GLN A 184 -19.58 -1.35 -34.66
N ILE A 185 -19.52 -2.39 -33.82
CA ILE A 185 -20.40 -2.54 -32.65
C ILE A 185 -20.13 -1.42 -31.66
N LEU A 186 -18.85 -1.14 -31.36
CA LEU A 186 -18.47 -0.05 -30.47
C LEU A 186 -18.97 1.31 -31.00
N TYR A 187 -18.84 1.55 -32.31
CA TYR A 187 -19.36 2.75 -32.95
C TYR A 187 -20.88 2.89 -32.76
N TRP A 188 -21.67 1.85 -33.04
CA TRP A 188 -23.12 1.90 -32.84
C TRP A 188 -23.52 2.06 -31.38
N MET A 189 -22.77 1.44 -30.47
CA MET A 189 -23.03 1.48 -29.04
C MET A 189 -22.61 2.79 -28.36
N GLY A 190 -22.05 3.75 -29.11
CA GLY A 190 -21.75 5.08 -28.60
C GLY A 190 -20.28 5.31 -28.24
N ALA A 191 -19.34 4.63 -28.89
CA ALA A 191 -17.92 4.97 -28.77
C ALA A 191 -17.67 6.44 -29.16
N LYS A 192 -16.66 7.05 -28.53
CA LYS A 192 -16.28 8.43 -28.87
C LYS A 192 -15.77 8.44 -30.30
N HIS A 193 -16.37 9.27 -31.14
CA HIS A 193 -16.03 9.42 -32.55
C HIS A 193 -16.16 10.89 -32.96
N ASN A 194 -15.09 11.47 -33.51
CA ASN A 194 -14.96 12.93 -33.66
C ASN A 194 -16.05 13.50 -34.57
N ASN A 195 -16.25 12.92 -35.74
CA ASN A 195 -17.23 13.42 -36.70
C ASN A 195 -18.68 13.28 -36.19
N ALA A 196 -18.97 12.20 -35.46
CA ALA A 196 -20.28 11.97 -34.86
C ALA A 196 -20.61 13.05 -33.83
N ILE A 197 -19.63 13.40 -33.00
CA ILE A 197 -19.80 14.43 -31.97
C ILE A 197 -19.88 15.83 -32.60
N ILE A 198 -18.94 16.18 -33.49
CA ILE A 198 -18.79 17.54 -34.00
C ILE A 198 -19.86 17.89 -35.04
N PHE A 199 -20.10 17.00 -36.00
CA PHE A 199 -20.97 17.30 -37.15
C PHE A 199 -22.40 16.76 -36.99
N HIS A 200 -22.60 15.74 -36.14
CA HIS A 200 -23.91 15.12 -35.93
C HIS A 200 -24.48 15.37 -34.52
N GLY A 201 -23.77 16.12 -33.67
CA GLY A 201 -24.26 16.52 -32.35
C GLY A 201 -24.42 15.37 -31.35
N GLU A 202 -23.76 14.24 -31.57
CA GLU A 202 -23.89 13.03 -30.74
C GLU A 202 -23.08 13.13 -29.42
N TYR A 203 -23.31 14.21 -28.64
CA TYR A 203 -22.57 14.53 -27.42
C TYR A 203 -22.67 13.46 -26.32
N TYR A 204 -23.70 12.61 -26.35
CA TYR A 204 -23.84 11.47 -25.44
C TYR A 204 -22.61 10.53 -25.49
N ARG A 205 -21.90 10.50 -26.63
CA ARG A 205 -20.67 9.73 -26.84
C ARG A 205 -19.53 10.13 -25.92
N LEU A 206 -19.55 11.32 -25.33
CA LEU A 206 -18.57 11.75 -24.33
C LEU A 206 -18.71 10.97 -23.02
N VAL A 207 -19.91 10.44 -22.74
CA VAL A 207 -20.23 9.66 -21.52
C VAL A 207 -20.33 8.18 -21.84
N THR A 208 -21.03 7.79 -22.91
CA THR A 208 -21.23 6.36 -23.23
C THR A 208 -19.93 5.64 -23.53
N SER A 209 -18.95 6.32 -24.15
CA SER A 209 -17.62 5.76 -24.42
C SER A 209 -16.91 5.24 -23.17
N MET A 210 -17.19 5.84 -22.00
CA MET A 210 -16.59 5.47 -20.72
C MET A 210 -16.94 4.06 -20.27
N PHE A 211 -18.03 3.47 -20.80
CA PHE A 211 -18.52 2.15 -20.40
C PHE A 211 -18.23 1.06 -21.44
N LEU A 212 -17.83 1.44 -22.65
CA LEU A 212 -17.53 0.53 -23.73
C LEU A 212 -16.08 0.04 -23.63
N HIS A 213 -15.81 -1.19 -24.06
CA HIS A 213 -14.45 -1.74 -24.01
C HIS A 213 -14.10 -2.46 -25.31
N GLY A 214 -12.90 -2.19 -25.81
CA GLY A 214 -12.37 -2.76 -27.05
C GLY A 214 -12.10 -4.25 -27.03
N GLY A 215 -12.28 -4.94 -25.90
CA GLY A 215 -12.00 -6.36 -25.77
C GLY A 215 -12.02 -6.84 -24.32
N ILE A 216 -11.89 -8.15 -24.13
CA ILE A 216 -11.97 -8.79 -22.80
C ILE A 216 -10.80 -8.33 -21.92
N VAL A 217 -9.57 -8.34 -22.45
CA VAL A 217 -8.37 -7.93 -21.71
C VAL A 217 -8.48 -6.45 -21.30
N HIS A 218 -8.95 -5.59 -22.21
CA HIS A 218 -9.16 -4.18 -21.91
C HIS A 218 -10.21 -3.97 -20.81
N LEU A 219 -11.30 -4.73 -20.81
CA LEU A 219 -12.29 -4.71 -19.73
C LEU A 219 -11.67 -5.17 -18.40
N LEU A 220 -10.99 -6.31 -18.38
CA LEU A 220 -10.41 -6.87 -17.16
C LEU A 220 -9.42 -5.92 -16.48
N PHE A 221 -8.52 -5.30 -17.24
CA PHE A 221 -7.57 -4.33 -16.69
C PHE A 221 -8.26 -3.10 -16.10
N ASN A 222 -9.27 -2.54 -16.78
CA ASN A 222 -10.03 -1.42 -16.24
C ASN A 222 -10.81 -1.79 -14.99
N MET A 223 -11.45 -2.97 -14.96
CA MET A 223 -12.22 -3.40 -13.79
C MET A 223 -11.32 -3.69 -12.60
N TYR A 224 -10.13 -4.26 -12.82
CA TYR A 224 -9.11 -4.43 -11.79
C TYR A 224 -8.61 -3.09 -11.26
N ALA A 225 -8.27 -2.15 -12.16
CA ALA A 225 -7.84 -0.82 -11.78
C ALA A 225 -8.94 -0.06 -11.02
N LEU A 226 -10.19 -0.14 -11.47
CA LEU A 226 -11.34 0.47 -10.82
C LEU A 226 -11.63 -0.18 -9.46
N TYR A 227 -11.47 -1.50 -9.32
CA TYR A 227 -11.63 -2.20 -8.05
C TYR A 227 -10.64 -1.71 -7.00
N ILE A 228 -9.36 -1.56 -7.36
CA ILE A 228 -8.34 -1.09 -6.42
C ILE A 228 -8.48 0.41 -6.15
N LEU A 229 -8.49 1.21 -7.21
CA LEU A 229 -8.40 2.66 -7.10
C LEU A 229 -9.75 3.31 -6.79
N GLY A 230 -10.83 2.78 -7.33
CA GLY A 230 -12.19 3.22 -7.00
C GLY A 230 -12.51 2.99 -5.53
N ASP A 231 -12.23 1.80 -4.98
CA ASP A 231 -12.44 1.52 -3.54
C ASP A 231 -11.61 2.46 -2.67
N PHE A 232 -10.35 2.69 -3.03
CA PHE A 232 -9.47 3.63 -2.33
C PHE A 232 -10.05 5.06 -2.32
N ILE A 233 -10.46 5.58 -3.47
CA ILE A 233 -11.00 6.94 -3.60
C ILE A 233 -12.38 7.07 -2.95
N GLU A 234 -13.25 6.06 -3.08
CA GLU A 234 -14.56 6.03 -2.45
C GLU A 234 -14.44 6.08 -0.92
N ARG A 235 -13.44 5.42 -0.32
CA ARG A 235 -13.19 5.47 1.13
C ARG A 235 -12.69 6.83 1.60
N ILE A 236 -11.80 7.47 0.84
CA ILE A 236 -11.17 8.74 1.24
C ILE A 236 -12.11 9.92 1.02
N TYR A 237 -12.75 10.00 -0.15
CA TYR A 237 -13.58 11.13 -0.54
C TYR A 237 -15.07 10.89 -0.27
N GLY A 238 -15.49 9.64 -0.09
CA GLY A 238 -16.90 9.26 -0.01
C GLY A 238 -17.58 9.17 -1.37
N ALA A 239 -18.70 8.44 -1.43
CA ALA A 239 -19.45 8.12 -2.64
C ALA A 239 -19.73 9.32 -3.57
N LYS A 240 -20.24 10.44 -3.04
CA LYS A 240 -20.66 11.60 -3.87
C LYS A 240 -19.47 12.25 -4.59
N LYS A 241 -18.38 12.48 -3.86
CA LYS A 241 -17.17 13.12 -4.41
C LYS A 241 -16.44 12.16 -5.36
N TYR A 242 -16.40 10.87 -5.02
CA TYR A 242 -15.88 9.83 -5.91
C TYR A 242 -16.60 9.82 -7.27
N LEU A 243 -17.94 9.85 -7.28
CA LEU A 243 -18.72 9.93 -8.51
C LEU A 243 -18.43 11.21 -9.30
N ALA A 244 -18.32 12.35 -8.63
CA ALA A 244 -17.96 13.61 -9.28
C ALA A 244 -16.57 13.52 -9.94
N ILE A 245 -15.57 13.01 -9.24
CA ILE A 245 -14.22 12.79 -9.80
C ILE A 245 -14.30 11.85 -11.00
N TYR A 246 -14.96 10.69 -10.87
CA TYR A 246 -15.05 9.70 -11.94
C TYR A 246 -15.72 10.26 -13.21
N PHE A 247 -16.91 10.84 -13.08
CA PHE A 247 -17.68 11.29 -14.23
C PHE A 247 -17.10 12.55 -14.88
N VAL A 248 -16.68 13.54 -14.08
CA VAL A 248 -16.09 14.75 -14.64
C VAL A 248 -14.76 14.43 -15.32
N SER A 249 -13.89 13.63 -14.70
CA SER A 249 -12.64 13.21 -15.34
C SER A 249 -12.87 12.39 -16.61
N GLY A 250 -13.87 11.50 -16.62
CA GLY A 250 -14.22 10.76 -17.83
C GLY A 250 -14.70 11.65 -18.98
N ILE A 251 -15.56 12.63 -18.69
CA ILE A 251 -16.03 13.59 -19.68
C ILE A 251 -14.87 14.47 -20.18
N VAL A 252 -14.04 15.00 -19.29
CA VAL A 252 -12.88 15.82 -19.68
C VAL A 252 -11.87 14.97 -20.48
N ALA A 253 -11.66 13.72 -20.13
CA ALA A 253 -10.86 12.78 -20.92
C ALA A 253 -11.42 12.62 -22.35
N SER A 254 -12.74 12.41 -22.49
CA SER A 254 -13.39 12.32 -23.80
C SER A 254 -13.26 13.62 -24.61
N ILE A 255 -13.31 14.78 -23.95
CA ILE A 255 -13.10 16.09 -24.58
C ILE A 255 -11.64 16.26 -25.02
N PHE A 256 -10.66 15.93 -24.19
CA PHE A 256 -9.25 15.96 -24.58
C PHE A 256 -8.99 15.02 -25.76
N SER A 257 -9.51 13.80 -25.71
CA SER A 257 -9.49 12.88 -26.84
C SER A 257 -10.12 13.50 -28.08
N LEU A 258 -11.25 14.21 -27.97
CA LEU A 258 -11.93 14.83 -29.12
C LEU A 258 -11.05 15.83 -29.86
N TYR A 259 -10.29 16.65 -29.12
CA TYR A 259 -9.45 17.70 -29.71
C TYR A 259 -8.05 17.23 -30.11
N PHE A 260 -7.49 16.24 -29.41
CA PHE A 260 -6.08 15.87 -29.54
C PHE A 260 -5.83 14.42 -29.96
N SER A 261 -6.88 13.66 -30.29
CA SER A 261 -6.77 12.28 -30.75
C SER A 261 -7.74 11.99 -31.90
N PRO A 262 -7.24 11.46 -33.04
CA PRO A 262 -8.10 11.02 -34.14
C PRO A 262 -8.71 9.63 -33.88
N VAL A 263 -8.28 8.95 -32.81
CA VAL A 263 -8.65 7.56 -32.54
C VAL A 263 -10.07 7.47 -31.96
N MET A 264 -10.79 6.41 -32.32
CA MET A 264 -12.06 6.07 -31.68
C MET A 264 -11.83 5.72 -30.21
N GLY A 265 -12.48 6.45 -29.31
CA GLY A 265 -12.26 6.30 -27.87
C GLY A 265 -13.29 5.39 -27.21
N VAL A 266 -12.80 4.40 -26.45
CA VAL A 266 -13.60 3.55 -25.55
C VAL A 266 -12.82 3.26 -24.27
N GLY A 267 -13.54 3.06 -23.16
CA GLY A 267 -13.00 2.53 -21.92
C GLY A 267 -13.13 3.49 -20.74
N ALA A 268 -13.21 2.92 -19.56
CA ALA A 268 -13.24 3.67 -18.30
C ALA A 268 -11.90 4.34 -17.96
N SER A 269 -10.83 4.05 -18.71
CA SER A 269 -9.45 4.41 -18.38
C SER A 269 -9.25 5.92 -18.18
N GLY A 270 -9.88 6.78 -18.98
CA GLY A 270 -9.81 8.24 -18.77
C GLY A 270 -10.33 8.67 -17.39
N ALA A 271 -11.45 8.11 -16.94
CA ALA A 271 -11.97 8.36 -15.59
C ALA A 271 -11.05 7.78 -14.50
N ILE A 272 -10.49 6.58 -14.73
CA ILE A 272 -9.54 5.93 -13.81
C ILE A 272 -8.25 6.76 -13.67
N PHE A 273 -7.75 7.37 -14.74
CA PHE A 273 -6.64 8.32 -14.67
C PHE A 273 -7.01 9.56 -13.86
N GLY A 274 -8.26 10.00 -13.90
CA GLY A 274 -8.76 11.01 -12.97
C GLY A 274 -8.72 10.57 -11.52
N LEU A 275 -9.11 9.33 -11.23
CA LEU A 275 -8.94 8.75 -9.90
C LEU A 275 -7.45 8.72 -9.48
N LEU A 276 -6.52 8.45 -10.40
CA LEU A 276 -5.08 8.49 -10.12
C LEU A 276 -4.61 9.91 -9.80
N GLY A 277 -5.10 10.92 -10.53
CA GLY A 277 -4.82 12.33 -10.24
C GLY A 277 -5.30 12.73 -8.84
N ALA A 278 -6.54 12.38 -8.49
CA ALA A 278 -7.09 12.63 -7.16
C ALA A 278 -6.35 11.85 -6.05
N ALA A 279 -5.90 10.62 -6.35
CA ALA A 279 -5.11 9.79 -5.45
C ALA A 279 -3.73 10.41 -5.19
N LEU A 280 -3.05 10.92 -6.22
CA LEU A 280 -1.76 11.56 -6.10
C LEU A 280 -1.84 12.82 -5.23
N VAL A 281 -2.88 13.64 -5.44
CA VAL A 281 -3.11 14.85 -4.62
C VAL A 281 -3.34 14.48 -3.17
N PHE A 282 -4.19 13.49 -2.89
CA PHE A 282 -4.38 13.00 -1.53
C PHE A 282 -3.06 12.49 -0.92
N ALA A 283 -2.35 11.62 -1.64
CA ALA A 283 -1.13 10.99 -1.15
C ALA A 283 -0.04 12.04 -0.86
N TYR A 284 0.07 13.07 -1.72
CA TYR A 284 1.03 14.16 -1.52
C TYR A 284 0.68 15.01 -0.30
N ASN A 285 -0.60 15.34 -0.11
CA ASN A 285 -1.07 16.15 1.01
C ASN A 285 -0.94 15.42 2.36
N GLU A 286 -1.10 14.10 2.36
CA GLU A 286 -1.07 13.28 3.58
C GLU A 286 0.28 12.56 3.81
N LYS A 287 1.29 12.81 2.97
CA LYS A 287 2.57 12.07 2.95
C LYS A 287 3.30 12.04 4.30
N ASP A 288 3.15 13.08 5.12
CA ASP A 288 3.80 13.17 6.43
C ASP A 288 3.09 12.29 7.48
N ARG A 289 1.83 11.92 7.23
CA ARG A 289 1.02 11.06 8.09
C ARG A 289 1.01 9.60 7.64
N ILE A 290 0.95 9.34 6.33
CA ILE A 290 0.82 7.98 5.77
C ILE A 290 2.11 7.43 5.15
N GLY A 291 3.17 8.26 5.12
CA GLY A 291 4.45 7.93 4.51
C GLY A 291 4.51 8.23 3.01
N LYS A 292 5.74 8.42 2.51
CA LYS A 292 6.02 8.80 1.11
C LYS A 292 5.87 7.63 0.12
N ALA A 293 5.83 6.39 0.60
CA ALA A 293 5.75 5.19 -0.24
C ALA A 293 4.51 5.19 -1.16
N LEU A 294 3.36 5.68 -0.67
CA LEU A 294 2.14 5.76 -1.49
C LEU A 294 2.31 6.74 -2.67
N VAL A 295 2.94 7.90 -2.43
CA VAL A 295 3.25 8.88 -3.48
C VAL A 295 4.15 8.24 -4.53
N THR A 296 5.23 7.59 -4.10
CA THR A 296 6.17 6.92 -5.01
C THR A 296 5.47 5.85 -5.84
N ASN A 297 4.65 5.00 -5.22
CA ASN A 297 3.91 3.94 -5.92
C ASN A 297 2.95 4.50 -6.96
N ILE A 298 2.21 5.56 -6.65
CA ILE A 298 1.29 6.20 -7.60
C ILE A 298 2.08 6.82 -8.77
N ILE A 299 3.20 7.50 -8.51
CA ILE A 299 4.06 8.06 -9.56
C ILE A 299 4.60 6.95 -10.48
N VAL A 300 5.08 5.84 -9.92
CA VAL A 300 5.57 4.69 -10.70
C VAL A 300 4.45 4.14 -11.59
N ILE A 301 3.23 3.98 -11.07
CA ILE A 301 2.08 3.52 -11.85
C ILE A 301 1.78 4.48 -12.99
N ILE A 302 1.80 5.80 -12.75
CA ILE A 302 1.56 6.82 -13.79
C ILE A 302 2.63 6.70 -14.88
N LEU A 303 3.92 6.65 -14.52
CA LEU A 303 5.02 6.55 -15.48
C LEU A 303 4.94 5.27 -16.31
N LEU A 304 4.63 4.13 -15.70
CA LEU A 304 4.44 2.87 -16.41
C LEU A 304 3.28 2.96 -17.41
N ASN A 305 2.14 3.53 -17.03
CA ASN A 305 1.01 3.65 -17.95
C ASN A 305 1.29 4.65 -19.08
N VAL A 306 2.00 5.74 -18.82
CA VAL A 306 2.44 6.67 -19.87
C VAL A 306 3.38 5.96 -20.84
N PHE A 307 4.35 5.18 -20.34
CA PHE A 307 5.26 4.40 -21.19
C PHE A 307 4.51 3.39 -22.06
N ILE A 308 3.57 2.64 -21.47
CA ILE A 308 2.72 1.68 -22.20
C ILE A 308 1.88 2.43 -23.25
N GLY A 309 1.28 3.56 -22.88
CA GLY A 309 0.48 4.39 -23.78
C GLY A 309 1.26 4.90 -24.99
N LEU A 310 2.51 5.34 -24.78
CA LEU A 310 3.41 5.76 -25.86
C LEU A 310 3.86 4.59 -26.74
N SER A 311 3.88 3.37 -26.20
CA SER A 311 4.33 2.16 -26.92
C SER A 311 3.22 1.51 -27.76
N MET A 312 1.96 1.84 -27.51
CA MET A 312 0.80 1.20 -28.14
C MET A 312 -0.09 2.24 -28.85
N SER A 313 -0.16 2.16 -30.18
CA SER A 313 -0.87 3.14 -31.03
C SER A 313 -2.39 3.18 -30.84
N ASN A 314 -2.97 2.17 -30.19
CA ASN A 314 -4.40 2.09 -29.86
C ASN A 314 -4.75 2.67 -28.49
N ILE A 315 -3.78 3.21 -27.74
CA ILE A 315 -4.02 3.85 -26.44
C ILE A 315 -4.14 5.36 -26.62
N ASP A 316 -5.24 5.92 -26.12
CA ASP A 316 -5.50 7.36 -26.17
C ASP A 316 -4.84 8.09 -24.98
N ILE A 317 -3.58 8.48 -25.17
CA ILE A 317 -2.78 9.22 -24.17
C ILE A 317 -3.42 10.57 -23.86
N SER A 318 -4.02 11.23 -24.85
CA SER A 318 -4.70 12.52 -24.68
C SER A 318 -5.87 12.40 -23.71
N ALA A 319 -6.65 11.32 -23.81
CA ALA A 319 -7.72 11.01 -22.86
C ALA A 319 -7.18 10.80 -21.44
N HIS A 320 -6.10 10.01 -21.29
CA HIS A 320 -5.48 9.75 -19.99
C HIS A 320 -4.97 11.03 -19.33
N PHE A 321 -4.31 11.89 -20.11
CA PHE A 321 -3.79 13.16 -19.64
C PHE A 321 -4.91 14.11 -19.20
N GLY A 322 -5.96 14.28 -20.01
CA GLY A 322 -7.12 15.11 -19.67
C GLY A 322 -7.85 14.62 -18.42
N GLY A 323 -8.05 13.30 -18.32
CA GLY A 323 -8.65 12.67 -17.15
C GLY A 323 -7.84 12.93 -15.88
N PHE A 324 -6.53 12.70 -15.93
CA PHE A 324 -5.60 12.93 -14.82
C PHE A 324 -5.63 14.37 -14.32
N ILE A 325 -5.56 15.36 -15.22
CA ILE A 325 -5.62 16.78 -14.86
C ILE A 325 -6.93 17.11 -14.16
N ALA A 326 -8.07 16.71 -14.75
CA ALA A 326 -9.38 16.95 -14.15
C ALA A 326 -9.49 16.35 -12.75
N GLY A 327 -8.99 15.13 -12.58
CA GLY A 327 -9.00 14.43 -11.30
C GLY A 327 -8.11 15.07 -10.26
N ALA A 328 -6.92 15.52 -10.64
CA ALA A 328 -6.02 16.26 -9.75
C ALA A 328 -6.65 17.58 -9.29
N ILE A 329 -7.26 18.35 -10.20
CA ILE A 329 -7.97 19.59 -9.87
C ILE A 329 -9.12 19.32 -8.89
N LEU A 330 -9.94 18.30 -9.15
CA LEU A 330 -11.03 17.94 -8.24
C LEU A 330 -10.51 17.41 -6.89
N GLY A 331 -9.40 16.68 -6.88
CA GLY A 331 -8.74 16.24 -5.65
C GLY A 331 -8.30 17.43 -4.79
N LEU A 332 -7.72 18.47 -5.41
CA LEU A 332 -7.36 19.72 -4.73
C LEU A 332 -8.60 20.44 -4.18
N PHE A 333 -9.66 20.50 -4.97
CA PHE A 333 -10.92 21.12 -4.55
C PHE A 333 -11.61 20.38 -3.39
N PHE A 334 -11.53 19.05 -3.37
CA PHE A 334 -12.24 18.20 -2.41
C PHE A 334 -11.49 17.89 -1.10
N HIS A 335 -10.44 18.64 -0.78
CA HIS A 335 -9.45 18.48 0.30
C HIS A 335 -9.94 17.97 1.67
N ASN A 336 -11.23 18.11 2.01
CA ASN A 336 -11.83 17.49 3.19
C ASN A 336 -11.95 15.96 3.04
N TYR A 337 -10.90 15.23 3.44
CA TYR A 337 -10.84 13.77 3.43
C TYR A 337 -11.56 13.18 4.66
N LYS A 338 -12.38 12.14 4.44
CA LYS A 338 -12.87 11.29 5.54
C LYS A 338 -11.81 10.26 5.86
N ILE A 339 -10.77 10.65 6.60
CA ILE A 339 -9.83 9.66 7.11
C ILE A 339 -10.54 8.89 8.22
N ILE A 340 -10.97 7.68 7.92
CA ILE A 340 -11.49 6.74 8.92
C ILE A 340 -10.31 6.45 9.86
N ARG A 341 -10.34 7.07 11.05
CA ARG A 341 -9.47 6.66 12.16
C ARG A 341 -9.80 5.19 12.44
N LYS A 342 -8.82 4.31 12.22
CA LYS A 342 -8.91 2.93 12.68
C LYS A 342 -8.87 2.89 14.20
#